data_AF-A0A842AYP0-F1
#
_entry.id   AF-A0A842AYP0-F1
#
_cell.length_a   1.000
_cell.length_b   1.000
_cell.length_c   1.000
_cell.angle_alpha   90.00
_cell.angle_beta   90.00
_cell.angle_gamma   90.00
#
_symmetry.space_group_name_H-M   'P 1'
#
loop_
_entity.id
_entity.type
_entity.pdbx_description
1 polymer ?
#
loop_
_entity_poly.entity_id
_entity_poly.type
_entity_poly.pdbx_seq_one_letter_code
_entity_poly.pdbx_strand_id
1 'polypeptide(L)'
;MNVKVSNYIPTTAPVVNPVGPFQQAIEGNAPEGTKMVCLLVNGVAQRTVEPEADGSVSIYSRFIFDEEGTSRRLKASDRITVDGRVQTPGDTGATFIVK
;
A
#
# COMPACT_ATOMS: atom_id res chain seq x y z
N MET A 1 -3.51 -25.34 26.14
CA MET A 1 -3.62 -23.87 25.93
C MET A 1 -3.90 -23.69 24.45
N ASN A 2 -5.16 -23.46 24.07
CA ASN A 2 -5.53 -23.34 22.65
C ASN A 2 -5.33 -21.88 22.23
N VAL A 3 -4.21 -21.59 21.58
CA VAL A 3 -3.97 -20.29 20.96
C VAL A 3 -4.87 -20.21 19.73
N LYS A 4 -5.97 -19.47 19.80
CA LYS A 4 -6.71 -19.06 18.61
C LYS A 4 -5.92 -17.92 17.96
N VAL A 5 -5.19 -18.23 16.90
CA VAL A 5 -4.61 -17.20 16.04
C VAL A 5 -5.76 -16.65 15.19
N SER A 6 -6.39 -15.58 15.66
CA SER A 6 -7.33 -14.80 14.85
C SER A 6 -6.53 -14.00 13.82
N ASN A 7 -6.14 -14.63 12.71
CA ASN A 7 -5.57 -13.89 11.58
C ASN A 7 -6.63 -12.93 11.06
N TYR A 8 -6.39 -11.63 11.18
CA TYR A 8 -7.22 -10.60 10.53
C TYR A 8 -7.08 -10.77 9.01
N ILE A 9 -8.11 -11.32 8.35
CA ILE A 9 -8.23 -11.39 6.88
C ILE A 9 -9.08 -10.21 6.43
N PRO A 10 -8.47 -9.11 5.93
CA PRO A 10 -9.26 -8.05 5.33
C PRO A 10 -9.98 -8.64 4.12
N THR A 11 -11.32 -8.65 4.17
CA THR A 11 -12.18 -9.07 3.06
C THR A 11 -12.37 -7.96 2.02
N THR A 12 -11.86 -6.77 2.33
CA THR A 12 -11.97 -5.56 1.49
C THR A 12 -10.56 -5.07 1.19
N ALA A 13 -10.32 -4.67 -0.06
CA ALA A 13 -9.06 -4.04 -0.44
C ALA A 13 -8.99 -2.60 0.12
N PRO A 14 -7.78 -2.06 0.37
CA PRO A 14 -7.61 -0.63 0.57
C PRO A 14 -8.19 0.15 -0.62
N VAL A 15 -8.75 1.32 -0.37
CA VAL A 15 -9.12 2.26 -1.43
C VAL A 15 -7.98 3.25 -1.58
N VAL A 16 -7.49 3.49 -2.79
CA VAL A 16 -6.40 4.45 -3.04
C VAL A 16 -6.94 5.56 -3.94
N ASN A 17 -6.64 6.80 -3.59
CA ASN A 17 -6.99 7.96 -4.39
C ASN A 17 -6.21 7.95 -5.73
N PRO A 18 -6.67 8.66 -6.76
CA PRO A 18 -5.94 8.79 -8.01
C PRO A 18 -4.51 9.29 -7.77
N VAL A 19 -3.53 8.51 -8.24
CA VAL A 19 -2.11 8.84 -8.12
C VAL A 19 -1.62 9.46 -9.42
N GLY A 20 -0.97 10.61 -9.30
CA GLY A 20 -0.34 11.32 -10.43
C GLY A 20 1.19 11.26 -10.39
N PRO A 21 1.87 11.65 -11.48
CA PRO A 21 3.32 11.75 -11.50
C PRO A 21 3.80 12.81 -10.50
N PHE A 22 4.98 12.56 -9.91
CA PHE A 22 5.61 13.46 -8.93
C PHE A 22 4.80 13.75 -7.66
N GLN A 23 3.74 12.97 -7.38
CA GLN A 23 2.95 13.12 -6.18
C GLN A 23 3.82 12.94 -4.93
N GLN A 24 3.52 13.71 -3.88
CA GLN A 24 4.33 13.69 -2.66
C GLN A 24 3.90 12.60 -1.69
N ALA A 25 2.60 12.28 -1.68
CA ALA A 25 2.02 11.22 -0.88
C ALA A 25 0.91 10.53 -1.65
N ILE A 26 0.79 9.22 -1.46
CA ILE A 26 -0.34 8.41 -1.90
C ILE A 26 -1.31 8.34 -0.73
N GLU A 27 -2.50 8.86 -0.97
CA GLU A 27 -3.57 8.87 0.01
C GLU A 27 -4.57 7.75 -0.30
N GLY A 28 -5.16 7.20 0.75
CA GLY A 28 -6.15 6.15 0.63
C GLY A 28 -6.85 5.89 1.95
N ASN A 29 -7.67 4.84 1.94
CA ASN A 29 -8.39 4.35 3.10
C ASN A 29 -8.19 2.85 3.21
N ALA A 30 -7.64 2.39 4.32
CA ALA A 30 -7.57 1.00 4.68
C ALA A 30 -8.86 0.53 5.37
N PRO A 31 -9.24 -0.75 5.23
CA PRO A 31 -10.39 -1.29 5.95
C PRO A 31 -10.19 -1.27 7.46
N GLU A 32 -11.29 -1.17 8.20
CA GLU A 32 -11.28 -1.19 9.66
C GLU A 32 -10.57 -2.45 10.20
N GLY A 33 -9.70 -2.26 11.18
CA GLY A 33 -8.89 -3.33 11.75
C GLY A 33 -7.56 -3.58 11.03
N THR A 34 -7.31 -2.90 9.90
CA THR A 34 -5.99 -2.93 9.24
C THR A 34 -4.94 -2.35 10.17
N LYS A 35 -3.86 -3.10 10.42
CA LYS A 35 -2.77 -2.68 11.29
C LYS A 35 -1.64 -2.01 10.54
N MET A 36 -1.39 -2.45 9.31
CA MET A 36 -0.31 -1.95 8.48
C MET A 36 -0.71 -2.03 7.02
N VAL A 37 -0.23 -1.09 6.23
CA VAL A 37 -0.32 -1.12 4.77
C VAL A 37 1.06 -0.88 4.17
N CYS A 38 1.41 -1.66 3.15
CA CYS A 38 2.64 -1.54 2.40
C CYS A 38 2.35 -0.92 1.03
N LEU A 39 3.14 0.09 0.67
CA LEU A 39 3.21 0.62 -0.68
C LEU A 39 4.21 -0.17 -1.50
N LEU A 40 3.76 -0.73 -2.61
CA LEU A 40 4.59 -1.30 -3.65
C LEU A 40 4.47 -0.46 -4.91
N VAL A 41 5.61 -0.22 -5.56
CA VAL A 41 5.68 0.45 -6.87
C VAL A 41 6.37 -0.51 -7.83
N ASN A 42 5.67 -0.92 -8.89
CA ASN A 42 6.11 -1.97 -9.82
C ASN A 42 6.52 -3.27 -9.11
N GLY A 43 5.86 -3.60 -7.98
CA GLY A 43 6.21 -4.77 -7.17
C GLY A 43 7.37 -4.57 -6.19
N VAL A 44 8.07 -3.43 -6.25
CA VAL A 44 9.12 -3.06 -5.28
C VAL A 44 8.49 -2.42 -4.05
N ALA A 45 8.68 -3.05 -2.90
CA ALA A 45 8.23 -2.52 -1.62
C ALA A 45 8.97 -1.21 -1.30
N GLN A 46 8.20 -0.17 -0.97
CA GLN A 46 8.72 1.16 -0.69
C GLN A 46 8.67 1.48 0.79
N ARG A 47 7.46 1.43 1.37
CA ARG A 47 7.17 1.91 2.71
C ARG A 47 5.99 1.16 3.30
N THR A 48 6.04 0.99 4.61
CA THR A 48 4.91 0.51 5.41
C THR A 48 4.46 1.61 6.33
N VAL A 49 3.16 1.85 6.42
CA VAL A 49 2.57 2.78 7.39
C VAL A 49 1.42 2.11 8.13
N GLU A 50 1.15 2.57 9.33
CA GLU A 50 -0.05 2.21 10.06
C GLU A 50 -1.18 3.17 9.62
N PRO A 51 -2.36 2.67 9.23
CA PRO A 51 -3.53 3.52 9.01
C PRO A 51 -3.91 4.25 10.29
N GLU A 52 -4.47 5.45 10.13
CA GLU A 52 -5.08 6.21 11.20
C GLU A 52 -6.31 5.46 11.76
N ALA A 53 -6.80 5.91 12.92
CA ALA A 53 -7.93 5.25 13.61
C ALA A 53 -9.23 5.22 12.80
N ASP A 54 -9.40 6.15 11.87
CA ASP A 54 -10.52 6.23 10.92
C ASP A 54 -10.30 5.40 9.64
N GLY A 55 -9.14 4.74 9.49
CA GLY A 55 -8.74 4.00 8.31
C GLY A 55 -7.98 4.85 7.28
N SER A 56 -7.80 6.15 7.49
CA SER A 56 -7.08 7.02 6.57
C SER A 56 -5.60 6.62 6.48
N VAL A 57 -5.05 6.64 5.27
CA VAL A 57 -3.65 6.30 4.99
C VAL A 57 -3.02 7.41 4.18
N SER A 58 -1.83 7.86 4.58
CA SER A 58 -0.97 8.73 3.78
C SER A 58 0.44 8.17 3.71
N ILE A 59 0.85 7.71 2.52
CA ILE A 59 2.18 7.11 2.30
C ILE A 59 3.02 8.07 1.47
N TYR A 60 4.11 8.56 2.05
CA TYR A 60 5.04 9.43 1.33
C TYR A 60 5.64 8.75 0.09
N SER A 61 5.43 9.35 -1.08
CA SER A 61 5.78 8.81 -2.40
C SER A 61 6.66 9.73 -3.24
N ARG A 62 7.14 10.84 -2.67
CA ARG A 62 8.03 11.79 -3.37
C ARG A 62 9.29 11.12 -3.93
N PHE A 63 9.83 10.15 -3.19
CA PHE A 63 11.00 9.35 -3.59
C PHE A 63 10.66 7.88 -3.43
N ILE A 64 10.78 7.14 -4.52
CA ILE A 64 10.56 5.71 -4.62
C ILE A 64 11.80 5.07 -5.22
N PHE A 65 12.09 3.85 -4.82
CA PHE A 65 13.15 3.02 -5.38
C PHE A 65 12.59 2.20 -6.54
N ASP A 66 13.31 2.15 -7.66
CA ASP A 66 13.03 1.20 -8.73
C ASP A 66 13.65 -0.19 -8.43
N GLU A 67 13.49 -1.12 -9.37
CA GLU A 67 14.03 -2.49 -9.25
C GLU A 67 15.56 -2.53 -9.15
N GLU A 68 16.24 -1.47 -9.60
CA GLU A 68 17.70 -1.32 -9.52
C GLU A 68 18.14 -0.64 -8.21
N GLY A 69 17.19 -0.28 -7.33
CA GLY A 69 17.46 0.41 -6.07
C GLY A 69 17.79 1.91 -6.25
N THR A 70 17.52 2.48 -7.42
CA THR A 70 17.74 3.90 -7.69
C THR A 70 16.55 4.71 -7.20
N SER A 71 16.83 5.77 -6.44
CA SER A 71 15.80 6.72 -6.00
C SER A 71 15.34 7.59 -7.17
N ARG A 72 14.05 7.53 -7.47
CA ARG A 72 13.38 8.37 -8.47
C ARG A 72 12.02 8.83 -7.96
N ARG A 73 11.32 9.60 -8.79
CA ARG A 73 9.92 9.96 -8.54
C ARG A 73 8.97 9.03 -9.30
N LEU A 74 7.72 8.99 -8.85
CA LEU A 74 6.62 8.38 -9.58
C LEU A 74 6.48 9.00 -10.97
N LYS A 75 6.33 8.12 -11.96
CA LYS A 75 6.10 8.46 -13.37
C LYS A 75 4.76 7.88 -13.82
N ALA A 76 4.22 8.44 -14.90
CA ALA A 76 3.09 7.83 -15.58
C ALA A 76 3.42 6.37 -15.95
N SER A 77 2.40 5.51 -15.90
CA SER A 77 2.50 4.07 -16.10
C SER A 77 3.14 3.26 -14.96
N ASP A 78 3.62 3.89 -13.88
CA ASP A 78 4.04 3.14 -12.69
C ASP A 78 2.82 2.41 -12.08
N ARG A 79 3.00 1.14 -11.72
CA ARG A 79 1.98 0.34 -11.03
C ARG A 79 2.11 0.56 -9.53
N ILE A 80 1.08 1.13 -8.92
CA ILE A 80 0.96 1.31 -7.49
C ILE A 80 0.10 0.19 -6.92
N THR A 81 0.63 -0.51 -5.92
CA THR A 81 -0.13 -1.47 -5.13
C THR A 81 -0.06 -1.08 -3.67
N VAL A 82 -1.21 -0.91 -3.03
CA VAL A 82 -1.30 -0.77 -1.57
C VAL A 82 -1.89 -2.05 -1.02
N ASP A 83 -1.09 -2.76 -0.23
CA ASP A 83 -1.45 -4.07 0.32
C ASP A 83 -1.50 -4.01 1.85
N GLY A 84 -2.51 -4.63 2.44
CA GLY A 84 -2.77 -4.61 3.89
C GLY A 84 -2.01 -5.66 4.70
N ARG A 85 -1.07 -6.43 4.11
CA ARG A 85 -0.42 -7.54 4.81
C ARG A 85 1.05 -7.77 4.50
N VAL A 86 1.70 -8.40 5.49
CA VAL A 86 2.82 -9.34 5.33
C VAL A 86 2.29 -10.54 4.53
N GLN A 87 2.75 -10.68 3.29
CA GLN A 87 2.39 -11.71 2.29
C GLN A 87 1.82 -13.01 2.89
N THR A 88 0.50 -13.18 2.87
CA THR A 88 -0.11 -14.52 2.98
C THR A 88 -0.84 -14.82 1.67
N PRO A 89 -0.78 -16.03 1.09
CA PRO A 89 -1.37 -16.30 -0.22
C PRO A 89 -2.90 -16.12 -0.18
N GLY A 90 -3.44 -15.20 -0.97
CA GLY A 90 -4.88 -14.90 -1.05
C GLY A 90 -5.28 -13.44 -0.79
N ASP A 91 -4.33 -12.53 -0.58
CA ASP A 91 -4.62 -11.13 -0.26
C ASP A 91 -5.20 -10.30 -1.42
N THR A 92 -6.16 -9.46 -1.06
CA THR A 92 -6.88 -8.55 -1.96
C THR A 92 -6.26 -7.15 -1.87
N GLY A 93 -5.09 -6.98 -2.48
CA GLY A 93 -4.42 -5.68 -2.56
C GLY A 93 -5.08 -4.74 -3.57
N ALA A 94 -4.97 -3.43 -3.35
CA ALA A 94 -5.49 -2.42 -4.27
C ALA A 94 -4.42 -2.04 -5.29
N THR A 95 -4.65 -2.28 -6.59
CA THR A 95 -3.65 -2.02 -7.64
C THR A 95 -4.17 -1.04 -8.67
N PHE A 96 -3.39 0.00 -8.96
CA PHE A 96 -3.72 1.05 -9.91
C PHE A 96 -2.50 1.48 -10.72
N ILE A 97 -2.73 2.14 -11.85
CA ILE A 97 -1.67 2.71 -12.69
C ILE A 97 -1.68 4.23 -12.52
N VAL A 98 -0.49 4.80 -12.32
CA VAL A 98 -0.30 6.26 -12.32
C VAL A 98 -0.71 6.82 -13.68
N LYS A 99 -1.65 7.77 -13.68
CA LYS A 99 -2.18 8.41 -14.89
C LYS A 99 -1.33 9.60 -15.33
#